data_AF-A0A2H9MV19-F1
#
_entry.id   AF-A0A2H9MV19-F1
#
_cell.length_a   1.000
_cell.length_b   1.000
_cell.length_c   1.000
_cell.angle_alpha   90.00
_cell.angle_beta   90.00
_cell.angle_gamma   90.00
#
_symmetry.space_group_name_H-M   'P 1'
#
loop_
_entity.id
_entity.type
_entity.pdbx_description
1 polymer ?
#
loop_
_entity_poly.entity_id
_entity_poly.type
_entity_poly.pdbx_seq_one_letter_code
_entity_poly.pdbx_strand_id
1 'polypeptide(L)' 'MANYIGDNNKKQVHDLENIKDNCQMDEIKLVHRRYFIPDSFKQANSEGYTSCAWCIENFQK' A
#
# COMPACT_ATOMS: atom_id res chain seq x y z
N MET A 1 8.48 -9.88 -8.23
CA MET A 1 8.67 -8.86 -7.18
C MET A 1 7.30 -8.49 -6.65
N ALA A 2 7.20 -8.15 -5.36
CA ALA A 2 5.99 -7.51 -4.84
C ALA A 2 6.03 -6.05 -5.24
N ASN A 3 4.94 -5.55 -5.83
CA ASN A 3 4.74 -4.17 -6.24
C ASN A 3 3.85 -3.43 -5.23
N TYR A 4 3.03 -4.15 -4.46
CA TYR A 4 2.18 -3.57 -3.42
C TYR A 4 2.55 -4.05 -2.02
N ILE A 5 2.57 -3.12 -1.07
CA ILE A 5 2.77 -3.43 0.34
C ILE A 5 1.68 -2.80 1.20
N GLY A 6 1.03 -3.62 2.02
CA GLY A 6 0.02 -3.18 2.96
C GLY A 6 0.64 -2.76 4.28
N ASP A 7 0.18 -1.65 4.83
CA ASP A 7 0.36 -1.27 6.23
C ASP A 7 -0.88 -1.70 7.01
N ASN A 8 -0.76 -2.76 7.82
CA ASN A 8 -1.87 -3.26 8.64
C ASN A 8 -2.23 -2.30 9.80
N ASN A 9 -1.35 -1.37 10.16
CA ASN A 9 -1.58 -0.42 11.24
C ASN A 9 -2.59 0.67 10.84
N LYS A 10 -2.40 1.29 9.67
CA LYS A 10 -3.30 2.29 9.07
C LYS A 10 -4.31 1.69 8.10
N LYS A 11 -4.18 0.39 7.79
CA LYS A 11 -4.93 -0.31 6.73
C LYS A 11 -4.81 0.43 5.39
N GLN A 12 -3.58 0.75 4.99
CA GLN A 12 -3.27 1.42 3.74
C GLN A 12 -2.40 0.54 2.84
N VAL A 13 -2.58 0.60 1.54
CA VAL A 13 -1.71 -0.06 0.56
C VAL A 13 -0.84 0.97 -0.13
N HIS A 14 0.44 0.65 -0.20
CA HIS A 14 1.51 1.45 -0.78
C HIS A 14 2.03 0.76 -2.04
N ASP A 15 2.29 1.55 -3.06
CA ASP A 15 2.90 1.10 -4.32
C ASP A 15 4.42 1.28 -4.22
N LEU A 16 5.15 0.18 -4.31
CA LEU A 16 6.60 0.13 -4.19
C LEU A 16 7.30 0.73 -5.41
N GLU A 17 6.61 0.81 -6.56
CA GLU A 17 7.13 1.42 -7.78
C GLU A 17 6.92 2.95 -7.81
N ASN A 18 5.92 3.45 -7.09
CA ASN A 18 5.54 4.88 -7.04
C ASN A 18 5.66 5.48 -5.64
N ILE A 19 6.66 5.07 -4.86
CA ILE A 19 6.92 5.67 -3.54
C ILE A 19 7.36 7.13 -3.72
N LYS A 20 6.57 8.06 -3.17
CA LYS A 20 6.93 9.48 -3.03
C LYS A 20 7.61 9.71 -1.68
N ASP A 21 8.48 10.72 -1.55
CA ASP A 21 9.12 11.09 -0.28
C ASP A 21 8.13 11.34 0.87
N ASN A 22 6.92 11.83 0.56
CA ASN A 22 5.87 12.06 1.56
C ASN A 22 5.10 10.78 1.95
N CYS A 23 5.37 9.66 1.29
CA CYS A 23 4.76 8.38 1.62
C CYS A 23 5.49 7.82 2.86
N GLN A 24 4.77 7.71 3.99
CA GLN A 24 5.29 7.22 5.28
C GLN A 24 5.59 5.70 5.29
N MET A 25 6.06 5.16 4.17
CA MET A 25 6.30 3.73 4.00
C MET A 25 7.51 3.24 4.82
N ASP A 26 8.52 4.10 4.98
CA ASP A 26 9.71 3.79 5.80
C ASP A 26 9.35 3.67 7.28
N GLU A 27 8.34 4.42 7.73
CA GLU A 27 7.81 4.34 9.09
C GLU A 27 6.98 3.06 9.35
N ILE A 28 6.64 2.29 8.31
CA ILE A 28 5.96 1.00 8.47
C ILE A 28 6.93 -0.02 9.03
N LYS A 29 6.69 -0.40 10.29
CA LYS A 29 7.40 -1.50 10.94
C LYS A 29 7.20 -2.79 10.15
N LEU A 30 8.25 -3.60 10.06
CA LEU A 30 8.23 -4.90 9.36
C LEU A 30 7.05 -5.79 9.77
N VAL A 31 6.65 -5.76 11.04
CA VAL A 31 5.52 -6.54 11.58
C VAL A 31 4.15 -6.11 11.06
N HIS A 32 4.03 -4.87 10.56
CA HIS A 32 2.79 -4.34 9.98
C HIS A 32 2.75 -4.46 8.47
N ARG A 33 3.88 -4.84 7.83
CA ARG A 33 3.95 -5.04 6.39
C ARG A 33 3.17 -6.30 5.99
N ARG A 34 2.20 -6.12 5.11
CA ARG A 34 1.40 -7.19 4.53
C ARG A 34 1.71 -7.29 3.03
N TYR A 35 1.93 -8.50 2.55
CA TYR A 35 2.03 -8.78 1.13
C TYR A 35 0.70 -9.37 0.65
N PHE A 36 0.32 -9.06 -0.58
CA PHE A 36 -0.93 -9.50 -1.17
C PHE A 36 -0.68 -10.60 -2.19
N ILE A 37 -1.57 -11.60 -2.25
CA ILE A 37 -1.52 -12.66 -3.26
C ILE A 37 -2.94 -12.80 -3.83
N PRO A 38 -3.19 -12.40 -5.10
CA PRO A 38 -2.24 -11.80 -6.03
C PRO A 38 -1.76 -10.41 -5.60
N ASP A 39 -0.53 -10.05 -6.01
CA ASP A 39 0.08 -8.75 -5.69
C ASP A 39 -0.60 -7.63 -6.51
N SER A 40 -1.74 -7.17 -6.01
CA SER A 40 -2.60 -6.22 -6.69
C SER A 40 -3.32 -5.32 -5.69
N PHE A 41 -3.48 -4.04 -6.05
CA PHE A 41 -4.35 -3.11 -5.33
C PHE A 41 -5.77 -3.67 -5.14
N LYS A 42 -6.31 -4.42 -6.11
CA LYS A 42 -7.66 -4.99 -6.00
C LYS A 42 -7.76 -6.01 -4.87
N GLN A 43 -6.73 -6.83 -4.67
CA GLN A 43 -6.66 -7.78 -3.57
C GLN A 43 -6.57 -7.04 -2.23
N ALA A 44 -5.68 -6.04 -2.14
CA ALA A 44 -5.54 -5.20 -0.95
C ALA A 44 -6.86 -4.50 -0.57
N ASN A 45 -7.55 -3.92 -1.53
CA ASN A 45 -8.86 -3.29 -1.32
C ASN A 45 -9.92 -4.31 -0.88
N SER A 46 -9.90 -5.53 -1.45
CA SER A 46 -10.77 -6.63 -1.02
C SER A 46 -10.49 -7.09 0.42
N GLU A 47 -9.26 -6.93 0.90
CA GLU A 47 -8.88 -7.19 2.30
C GLU A 47 -9.19 -6.02 3.23
N GLY A 48 -9.70 -4.90 2.70
CA GLY A 48 -10.08 -3.71 3.46
C GLY A 48 -8.96 -2.68 3.63
N TYR A 49 -7.93 -2.73 2.78
CA TYR A 49 -6.88 -1.70 2.73
C TYR A 49 -7.28 -0.58 1.77
N THR A 50 -6.97 0.65 2.16
CA THR A 50 -7.23 1.86 1.37
C THR A 50 -5.99 2.30 0.61
N SER A 51 -6.13 2.98 -0.54
CA SER A 51 -4.98 3.50 -1.27
C SER A 51 -4.23 4.55 -0.45
N CYS A 52 -2.90 4.44 -0.41
CA CYS A 52 -2.07 5.52 0.10
C CYS A 52 -2.18 6.71 -0.86
N ALA A 53 -2.65 7.86 -0.38
CA ALA A 53 -2.86 9.05 -1.22
C ALA A 53 -1.60 9.56 -1.93
N TRP A 54 -0.41 9.23 -1.42
CA TRP A 54 0.87 9.64 -2.00
C TRP A 54 1.41 8.63 -3.01
N CYS A 55 1.35 7.34 -2.65
CA CYS A 55 1.91 6.27 -3.45
C CYS A 55 0.93 5.82 -4.56
N ILE A 56 -0.36 5.81 -4.26
CA ILE A 56 -1.46 5.49 -5.17
C ILE A 56 -2.36 6.73 -5.16
N GLU A 57 -1.88 7.79 -5.81
CA GLU A 57 -2.65 9.01 -5.99
C GLU A 57 -4.01 8.59 -6.57
N ASN A 58 -5.08 8.89 -5.83
CA ASN A 58 -6.42 8.43 -6.14
C ASN A 58 -6.81 9.01 -7.52
N PHE A 59 -6.58 8.26 -8.60
CA PHE A 59 -7.22 8.48 -9.89
C PHE A 59 -8.70 8.08 -9.77
N GLN A 60 -9.42 8.75 -8.86
CA GLN A 60 -10.88 8.80 -8.86
C GLN A 60 -11.22 10.18 -9.43
N LYS A 61 -11.19 10.27 -10.75
CA LYS A 61 -11.86 11.34 -11.49
C LYS A 61 -13.14 10.79 -12.07
#